data_AF-A0A1N6VWX7-F1
#
_entry.id   AF-A0A1N6VWX7-F1
#
_cell.length_a   1.000
_cell.length_b   1.000
_cell.length_c   1.000
_cell.angle_alpha   90.00
_cell.angle_beta   90.00
_cell.angle_gamma   90.00
#
_symmetry.space_group_name_H-M   'P 1'
#
loop_
_entity.id
_entity.type
_entity.pdbx_description
1 polymer ?
#
loop_
_entity_poly.entity_id
_entity_poly.type
_entity_poly.pdbx_seq_one_letter_code
_entity_poly.pdbx_strand_id
1 'polypeptide(L)'
;MSREAHVRFCESVVVKSHRATRPPVESFWGTLKEELVYHRRFRTRFEAQAAIQEYIEVFYNRMRRHSALGNLAPAIFAENYFSERRSA
;
A
#
# COMPACT_ATOMS: atom_id res chain seq x y z
N MET A 1 -19.34 -7.00 -14.37
CA MET A 1 -18.21 -7.77 -13.81
C MET A 1 -18.63 -8.30 -12.44
N SER A 2 -18.53 -9.60 -12.21
CA SER A 2 -18.72 -10.18 -10.85
C SER A 2 -17.68 -9.60 -9.88
N ARG A 3 -18.00 -9.56 -8.57
CA ARG A 3 -17.08 -9.08 -7.51
C ARG A 3 -15.74 -9.83 -7.55
N GLU A 4 -15.72 -11.15 -7.76
CA GLU A 4 -14.45 -11.89 -7.88
C GLU A 4 -13.64 -11.52 -9.13
N ALA A 5 -14.31 -11.20 -10.25
CA ALA A 5 -13.62 -10.81 -11.47
C ALA A 5 -12.91 -9.45 -11.31
N HIS A 6 -13.51 -8.53 -10.54
CA HIS A 6 -12.92 -7.24 -10.19
C HIS A 6 -11.71 -7.38 -9.25
N VAL A 7 -11.80 -8.26 -8.25
CA VAL A 7 -10.69 -8.51 -7.31
C VAL A 7 -9.49 -9.13 -8.04
N ARG A 8 -9.72 -10.19 -8.85
CA ARG A 8 -8.65 -10.81 -9.64
C ARG A 8 -8.04 -9.84 -10.65
N PHE A 9 -8.86 -8.95 -11.22
CA PHE A 9 -8.37 -7.89 -12.09
C PHE A 9 -7.41 -6.95 -11.35
N CYS A 10 -7.79 -6.46 -10.18
CA CYS A 10 -6.94 -5.60 -9.36
C CYS A 10 -5.65 -6.31 -8.93
N GLU A 11 -5.73 -7.56 -8.47
CA GLU A 11 -4.55 -8.37 -8.13
C GLU A 11 -3.55 -8.46 -9.30
N SER A 12 -4.04 -8.69 -10.53
CA SER A 12 -3.20 -8.75 -11.73
C SER A 12 -2.50 -7.42 -12.05
N VAL A 13 -3.11 -6.29 -11.68
CA VAL A 13 -2.59 -4.94 -11.91
C VAL A 13 -1.54 -4.58 -10.85
N VAL A 14 -1.76 -4.97 -9.60
CA VAL A 14 -0.86 -4.61 -8.49
C VAL A 14 0.44 -5.40 -8.54
N VAL A 15 0.35 -6.73 -8.72
CA VAL A 15 1.51 -7.64 -8.75
C VAL A 15 2.47 -7.28 -9.90
N LYS A 16 1.95 -6.74 -11.00
CA LYS A 16 2.77 -6.29 -12.13
C LYS A 16 3.38 -4.90 -11.95
N SER A 17 2.82 -4.06 -11.08
CA SER A 17 3.21 -2.64 -10.97
C SER A 17 4.32 -2.38 -9.96
N HIS A 18 4.46 -3.19 -8.91
CA HIS A 18 5.41 -2.93 -7.81
C HIS A 18 6.59 -3.91 -7.84
N ARG A 19 7.69 -3.50 -8.49
CA ARG A 19 9.00 -4.19 -8.41
C ARG A 19 9.90 -3.64 -7.29
N ALA A 20 9.40 -2.73 -6.45
CA ALA A 20 10.18 -2.06 -5.43
C ALA A 20 9.76 -2.53 -4.02
N THR A 21 10.75 -3.09 -3.29
CA THR A 21 10.85 -3.21 -1.82
C THR A 21 9.62 -3.76 -1.08
N ARG A 22 9.69 -5.05 -0.70
CA ARG A 22 8.70 -5.75 0.14
C ARG A 22 8.64 -5.14 1.56
N PRO A 23 7.54 -4.48 1.99
CA PRO A 23 7.12 -4.60 3.39
C PRO A 23 6.65 -6.06 3.62
N PRO A 24 6.35 -6.51 4.85
CA PRO A 24 5.79 -7.85 5.07
C PRO A 24 4.49 -8.00 4.27
N VAL A 25 4.61 -8.67 3.12
CA VAL A 25 3.71 -8.53 1.97
C VAL A 25 2.32 -9.08 2.26
N GLU A 26 2.20 -10.12 3.07
CA GLU A 26 0.93 -10.82 3.29
C GLU A 26 -0.09 -9.95 4.05
N SER A 27 0.37 -9.26 5.10
CA SER A 27 -0.47 -8.32 5.87
C SER A 27 -0.89 -7.12 5.03
N PHE A 28 0.05 -6.56 4.27
CA PHE A 28 -0.21 -5.41 3.40
C PHE A 28 -1.28 -5.72 2.35
N TRP A 29 -1.20 -6.89 1.70
CA TRP A 29 -2.14 -7.26 0.65
C TRP A 29 -3.56 -7.49 1.17
N GLY A 30 -3.72 -8.07 2.36
CA GLY A 30 -5.03 -8.21 2.99
C GLY A 30 -5.68 -6.84 3.19
N THR A 31 -4.93 -5.91 3.78
CA THR A 31 -5.39 -4.55 4.06
C THR A 31 -5.71 -3.74 2.80
N LEU A 32 -4.86 -3.80 1.77
CA LEU A 32 -5.10 -3.09 0.50
C LEU A 32 -6.40 -3.58 -0.16
N LYS A 33 -6.66 -4.90 -0.10
CA LYS A 33 -7.89 -5.46 -0.65
C LYS A 33 -9.11 -5.00 0.14
N GLU A 34 -9.01 -5.08 1.47
CA GLU A 34 -10.06 -4.65 2.40
C GLU A 34 -10.47 -3.20 2.14
N GLU A 35 -9.49 -2.29 2.13
CA GLU A 35 -9.76 -0.85 2.16
C GLU A 35 -9.94 -0.21 0.78
N LEU A 36 -9.32 -0.75 -0.27
CA LEU A 36 -9.36 -0.15 -1.61
C LEU A 36 -10.13 -1.00 -2.62
N VAL A 37 -9.79 -2.29 -2.74
CA VAL A 37 -10.30 -3.14 -3.84
C VAL A 37 -11.77 -3.51 -3.64
N TYR A 38 -12.21 -3.76 -2.40
CA TYR A 38 -13.62 -4.07 -2.14
C TYR A 38 -14.52 -2.83 -2.14
N HIS A 39 -13.98 -1.66 -1.77
CA HIS A 39 -14.75 -0.41 -1.69
C HIS A 39 -14.82 0.37 -3.01
N ARG A 40 -13.86 0.17 -3.93
CA ARG A 40 -13.79 0.92 -5.19
C ARG A 40 -13.82 0.00 -6.40
N ARG A 41 -14.68 0.34 -7.38
CA ARG A 41 -14.69 -0.31 -8.70
C ARG A 41 -13.87 0.53 -9.68
N PHE A 42 -12.97 -0.13 -10.42
CA PHE A 42 -12.10 0.49 -11.40
C PHE A 42 -12.56 0.10 -12.79
N ARG A 43 -12.64 1.08 -13.70
CA ARG A 43 -13.08 0.84 -15.08
C ARG A 43 -11.92 0.43 -15.97
N THR A 44 -10.70 0.86 -15.64
CA THR A 44 -9.51 0.60 -16.44
C THR A 44 -8.34 0.14 -15.56
N ARG A 45 -7.35 -0.53 -16.19
CA ARG A 45 -6.13 -0.95 -15.49
C ARG A 45 -5.34 0.25 -14.98
N PHE A 46 -5.28 1.31 -15.78
CA PHE A 46 -4.56 2.54 -15.45
C PHE A 46 -5.16 3.23 -14.21
N GLU A 47 -6.49 3.30 -14.13
CA GLU A 47 -7.19 3.87 -12.96
C GLU A 47 -6.88 3.07 -11.68
N ALA A 48 -6.92 1.74 -11.76
CA ALA A 48 -6.55 0.89 -10.64
C ALA A 48 -5.08 1.12 -10.22
N GLN A 49 -4.16 1.15 -11.20
CA GLN A 49 -2.74 1.42 -10.99
C GLN A 49 -2.49 2.74 -10.27
N ALA A 50 -3.11 3.82 -10.75
CA ALA A 50 -2.97 5.15 -10.16
C ALA A 50 -3.49 5.19 -8.73
N ALA A 51 -4.68 4.62 -8.48
CA ALA A 51 -5.28 4.58 -7.14
C ALA A 51 -4.46 3.74 -6.15
N ILE A 52 -3.85 2.64 -6.61
CA ILE A 52 -2.97 1.82 -5.78
C ILE A 52 -1.67 2.56 -5.47
N GLN A 53 -1.07 3.23 -6.45
CA GLN A 53 0.15 4.01 -6.26
C GLN A 53 -0.09 5.13 -5.25
N GLU A 54 -1.18 5.88 -5.42
CA GLU A 54 -1.60 6.93 -4.50
C GLU A 54 -1.85 6.36 -3.09
N TYR A 55 -2.54 5.23 -2.98
CA TYR A 55 -2.76 4.57 -1.70
C TYR A 55 -1.43 4.20 -1.02
N ILE A 56 -0.45 3.67 -1.76
CA ILE A 56 0.85 3.30 -1.19
C ILE A 56 1.64 4.53 -0.76
N GLU A 57 1.80 5.50 -1.66
CA GLU A 57 2.68 6.66 -1.43
C GLU A 57 2.10 7.68 -0.45
N VAL A 58 0.81 7.96 -0.56
CA VAL A 58 0.15 9.03 0.18
C VAL A 58 -0.46 8.50 1.46
N PHE A 59 -1.23 7.41 1.39
CA PHE A 59 -1.94 6.90 2.56
C PHE A 59 -1.09 5.95 3.40
N TYR A 60 -0.57 4.87 2.82
CA TYR A 60 0.13 3.82 3.54
C TYR A 60 1.46 4.31 4.12
N ASN A 61 2.32 4.91 3.29
CA ASN A 61 3.65 5.32 3.74
C ASN A 61 3.65 6.55 4.65
N ARG A 62 2.75 7.53 4.41
CA ARG A 62 2.79 8.82 5.12
C ARG A 62 1.76 8.94 6.25
N MET A 63 0.60 8.29 6.14
CA MET A 63 -0.51 8.50 7.07
C MET A 63 -0.84 7.28 7.92
N ARG A 64 -0.63 6.06 7.40
CA ARG A 64 -1.04 4.84 8.10
C ARG A 64 -0.15 4.59 9.30
N ARG A 65 -0.75 4.58 10.49
CA ARG A 65 -0.07 4.23 11.74
C ARG A 65 0.00 2.73 11.90
N HIS A 66 1.19 2.22 12.23
CA HIS A 66 1.39 0.81 12.54
C HIS A 66 1.70 0.65 14.01
N SER A 67 0.92 -0.16 14.73
CA SER A 67 1.15 -0.47 16.14
C SER A 67 2.54 -1.10 16.36
N ALA A 68 2.99 -1.93 15.42
CA ALA A 68 4.34 -2.50 15.40
C ALA A 68 5.47 -1.46 15.28
N LEU A 69 5.17 -0.25 14.77
CA LEU A 69 6.12 0.87 14.65
C LEU A 69 5.89 1.93 15.74
N GLY A 70 5.25 1.57 16.87
CA GLY A 70 4.93 2.51 17.94
C GLY A 70 3.83 3.52 17.55
N ASN A 71 2.88 3.10 16.72
CA ASN A 71 1.84 3.97 16.14
C ASN A 71 2.36 5.12 15.28
N LEU A 72 3.56 4.97 14.72
CA LEU A 72 4.11 5.90 13.73
C LEU A 72 3.79 5.43 12.31
N ALA A 73 3.78 6.39 11.39
CA ALA A 73 3.74 6.09 9.97
C ALA A 73 5.11 5.62 9.47
N PRO A 74 5.19 4.75 8.45
CA PRO A 74 6.45 4.22 7.95
C PRO A 74 7.45 5.30 7.56
N ALA A 75 6.99 6.40 6.95
CA ALA A 75 7.85 7.54 6.59
C ALA A 75 8.47 8.22 7.83
N ILE A 76 7.68 8.41 8.88
CA ILE A 76 8.14 9.03 10.14
C ILE A 76 9.10 8.10 10.88
N PHE A 77 8.79 6.80 10.92
CA PHE A 77 9.68 5.80 11.50
C PHE A 77 11.04 5.79 10.77
N ALA A 78 11.03 5.81 9.43
CA ALA A 78 12.26 5.86 8.64
C ALA A 78 13.06 7.16 8.90
N GLU A 79 12.38 8.31 8.94
CA GLU A 79 13.02 9.60 9.23
C GLU A 79 13.68 9.63 10.61
N ASN A 80 13.00 9.13 11.64
CA ASN A 80 13.55 8.99 12.98
C ASN A 80 14.78 8.07 12.97
N TYR A 81 14.66 6.89 12.34
CA TYR A 81 15.77 5.93 12.23
C TYR A 81 17.02 6.53 11.57
N PHE A 82 16.85 7.24 10.45
CA PHE A 82 17.98 7.89 9.76
C PHE A 82 18.54 9.09 10.52
N SER A 83 17.71 9.80 11.28
CA SER A 83 18.16 10.95 12.07
C SER A 83 18.98 10.49 13.29
N GLU A 84 18.56 9.43 13.97
CA GLU A 84 19.33 8.79 15.05
C GLU A 84 20.67 8.27 14.54
N ARG A 85 20.69 7.59 13.39
CA ARG A 85 21.92 7.06 12.79
C ARG A 85 22.88 8.10 12.22
N ARG A 86 22.42 9.31 11.92
CA ARG A 86 23.29 10.43 11.51
C ARG A 86 23.89 11.18 12.69
N SER A 87 23.33 10.99 13.88
CA SER A 87 23.72 11.69 15.11
C SER A 87 24.69 10.86 15.98
N ALA A 88 25.11 9.69 15.49
CA ALA A 88 26.05 8.77 16.12
C ALA A 88 27.30 8.62 15.24
#